data_AF-A0A806FLY1-F1
#
_entry.id   AF-A0A806FLY1-F1
#
_cell.length_a   1.000
_cell.length_b   1.000
_cell.length_c   1.000
_cell.angle_alpha   90.00
_cell.angle_beta   90.00
_cell.angle_gamma   90.00
#
_symmetry.space_group_name_H-M   'P 1'
#
loop_
_entity.id
_entity.type
_entity.pdbx_description
1 polymer ?
#
loop_
_entity_poly.entity_id
_entity_poly.type
_entity_poly.pdbx_seq_one_letter_code
_entity_poly.pdbx_strand_id
1 'polypeptide(L)'
;MPNGAGYTKPPQNQSNGVYFAPICVSSEGLSDAQSRKLDEDIDECKDLHVSAIDLGHQTQLGNPEFYGDPEVALIDCLHRGNLMPKDYTINKYWLQFEAYMNGTKAGSVPDDWFSFDLNDSAMLTCLASDKSPLLQTRLEAWKPFG
;
A
#
# COMPACT_ATOMS: atom_id res chain seq x y z
N MET A 1 9.37 -6.96 -13.63
CA MET A 1 8.69 -7.66 -14.73
C MET A 1 9.72 -8.05 -15.77
N PRO A 2 9.75 -9.30 -16.23
CA PRO A 2 10.62 -9.69 -17.32
C PRO A 2 10.21 -8.89 -18.56
N ASN A 3 11.16 -8.13 -19.12
CA ASN A 3 11.02 -7.50 -20.42
C ASN A 3 10.92 -8.60 -21.49
N GLY A 4 9.73 -9.17 -21.69
CA GLY A 4 9.54 -10.32 -22.58
C GLY A 4 8.09 -10.61 -23.00
N ALA A 5 7.10 -10.25 -22.17
CA ALA A 5 5.68 -10.45 -22.48
C ALA A 5 5.00 -9.26 -23.20
N GLY A 6 5.77 -8.22 -23.54
CA GLY A 6 5.25 -7.03 -24.24
C GLY A 6 4.58 -5.99 -23.35
N TYR A 7 4.64 -6.15 -22.02
CA TYR A 7 4.08 -5.21 -21.07
C TYR A 7 4.92 -3.94 -20.91
N THR A 8 4.28 -2.80 -20.67
CA THR A 8 4.94 -1.57 -20.23
C THR A 8 5.47 -1.72 -18.80
N LYS A 9 6.36 -0.84 -18.34
CA LYS A 9 6.84 -0.89 -16.96
C LYS A 9 5.72 -0.43 -16.00
N PRO A 10 5.37 -1.20 -14.96
CA PRO A 10 4.39 -0.74 -13.97
C PRO A 10 4.92 0.46 -13.17
N PRO A 11 4.04 1.36 -12.70
CA PRO A 11 4.41 2.42 -11.77
C PRO A 11 5.00 1.80 -10.49
N GLN A 12 6.09 2.39 -10.01
CA GLN A 12 6.78 1.91 -8.81
C GLN A 12 6.36 2.74 -7.61
N ASN A 13 5.19 2.42 -7.04
CA ASN A 13 4.70 3.04 -5.81
C ASN A 13 5.32 2.35 -4.60
N GLN A 14 6.39 2.96 -4.07
CA GLN A 14 7.14 2.43 -2.93
C GLN A 14 7.67 3.56 -2.04
N SER A 15 7.88 3.26 -0.76
CA SER A 15 8.65 4.09 0.17
C SER A 15 9.66 3.21 0.89
N ASN A 16 10.92 3.66 0.98
CA ASN A 16 12.01 2.92 1.63
C ASN A 16 12.13 1.44 1.21
N GLY A 17 11.85 1.14 -0.07
CA GLY A 17 11.94 -0.21 -0.61
C GLY A 17 10.77 -1.14 -0.27
N VAL A 18 9.71 -0.61 0.36
CA VAL A 18 8.44 -1.31 0.60
C VAL A 18 7.42 -0.87 -0.44
N TYR A 19 6.78 -1.83 -1.10
CA TYR A 19 5.72 -1.53 -2.07
C TYR A 19 4.42 -1.15 -1.36
N PHE A 20 3.71 -0.15 -1.88
CA PHE A 20 2.48 0.36 -1.26
C PHE A 20 1.33 -0.65 -1.27
N ALA A 21 1.26 -1.48 -2.30
CA ALA A 21 0.19 -2.44 -2.53
C ALA A 21 0.57 -3.38 -3.68
N PRO A 22 -0.21 -4.46 -3.91
CA PRO A 22 -0.27 -5.09 -5.21
C PRO A 22 -0.48 -4.03 -6.31
N ILE A 23 0.16 -4.21 -7.47
CA ILE A 23 0.03 -3.31 -8.61
C ILE A 23 -1.46 -3.12 -8.93
N CYS A 24 -1.92 -1.87 -8.95
CA CYS A 24 -3.26 -1.55 -9.43
C CYS A 24 -3.24 -1.61 -10.96
N VAL A 25 -3.98 -2.54 -11.56
CA VAL A 25 -3.97 -2.80 -13.00
C VAL A 25 -5.27 -2.34 -13.62
N SER A 26 -5.19 -1.63 -14.76
CA SER A 26 -6.37 -1.39 -15.60
C SER A 26 -6.63 -2.61 -16.48
N SER A 27 -7.83 -3.17 -16.37
CA SER A 27 -8.34 -4.21 -17.28
C SER A 27 -9.09 -3.66 -18.50
N GLU A 28 -9.10 -2.33 -18.66
CA GLU A 28 -9.77 -1.67 -19.78
C GLU A 28 -9.24 -2.20 -21.12
N GLY A 29 -10.15 -2.72 -21.96
CA GLY A 29 -9.80 -3.24 -23.28
C GLY A 29 -9.20 -4.65 -23.30
N LEU A 30 -9.05 -5.33 -22.15
CA LEU A 30 -8.63 -6.73 -22.08
C LEU A 30 -9.82 -7.68 -22.17
N SER A 31 -9.63 -8.80 -22.87
CA SER A 31 -10.50 -9.97 -22.70
C SER A 31 -10.24 -10.67 -21.36
N ASP A 32 -11.19 -11.45 -20.87
CA ASP A 32 -11.04 -12.24 -19.64
C ASP A 32 -9.79 -13.12 -19.66
N ALA A 33 -9.47 -13.74 -20.81
CA ALA A 33 -8.29 -14.59 -20.95
C ALA A 33 -6.99 -13.79 -20.83
N GLN A 34 -6.95 -12.58 -21.40
CA GLN A 34 -5.80 -11.68 -21.27
C GLN A 34 -5.66 -11.14 -19.85
N SER A 35 -6.78 -10.82 -19.19
CA SER A 35 -6.77 -10.38 -17.79
C SER A 35 -6.22 -11.46 -16.87
N ARG A 36 -6.70 -12.72 -17.01
CA ARG A 36 -6.19 -13.84 -16.20
C ARG A 36 -4.71 -14.10 -16.45
N LYS A 37 -4.27 -14.08 -17.72
CA LYS A 37 -2.86 -14.29 -18.04
C LYS A 37 -1.97 -13.20 -17.44
N LEU A 38 -2.46 -11.95 -17.46
CA LEU A 38 -1.76 -10.83 -16.83
C LEU A 38 -1.65 -10.99 -15.31
N ASP A 39 -2.73 -11.42 -14.65
CA ASP A 39 -2.70 -11.69 -13.20
C ASP A 39 -1.70 -12.80 -12.85
N GLU A 40 -1.69 -13.90 -13.62
CA GLU A 40 -0.71 -14.99 -13.49
C GLU A 40 0.73 -14.49 -13.65
N ASP A 41 1.00 -13.69 -14.67
CA ASP A 41 2.36 -13.16 -14.94
C ASP A 41 2.82 -12.17 -13.86
N ILE A 42 1.88 -11.39 -13.29
CA ILE A 42 2.15 -10.49 -12.17
C ILE A 42 2.51 -11.28 -10.92
N ASP A 43 1.72 -12.30 -10.58
CA ASP A 43 1.91 -13.08 -9.37
C ASP A 43 3.18 -13.93 -9.45
N GLU A 44 3.46 -14.56 -10.58
CA GLU A 44 4.73 -15.26 -10.82
C GLU A 44 5.93 -14.31 -10.66
N CYS A 45 5.85 -13.11 -11.24
CA CYS A 45 6.91 -12.10 -11.11
C CYS A 45 7.10 -11.64 -9.66
N LYS A 46 6.02 -11.48 -8.89
CA LYS A 46 6.11 -11.09 -7.47
C LYS A 46 6.75 -12.18 -6.64
N ASP A 47 6.31 -13.42 -6.81
CA ASP A 47 6.81 -14.55 -6.04
C ASP A 47 8.30 -14.82 -6.31
N LEU A 48 8.74 -14.69 -7.56
CA LEU A 48 10.14 -14.91 -7.93
C LEU A 48 11.09 -13.79 -7.47
N HIS A 49 10.61 -12.54 -7.35
CA HIS A 49 11.52 -11.40 -7.26
C HIS A 49 11.22 -10.39 -6.14
N VAL A 50 10.01 -10.38 -5.58
CA VAL A 50 9.54 -9.31 -4.70
C VAL A 50 9.15 -9.85 -3.33
N SER A 51 8.36 -10.93 -3.26
CA SER A 51 7.66 -11.36 -2.04
C SER A 51 8.59 -11.54 -0.82
N ALA A 52 9.74 -12.18 -1.00
CA ALA A 52 10.69 -12.39 0.11
C ALA A 52 11.36 -11.10 0.61
N ILE A 53 11.69 -10.18 -0.30
CA ILE A 53 12.32 -8.90 0.04
C ILE A 53 11.31 -7.98 0.71
N ASP A 54 10.10 -7.91 0.14
CA ASP A 54 9.01 -7.08 0.65
C ASP A 54 8.60 -7.54 2.06
N LEU A 55 8.47 -8.85 2.29
CA LEU A 55 8.22 -9.38 3.63
C LEU A 55 9.33 -9.00 4.62
N GLY A 56 10.60 -9.06 4.21
CA GLY A 56 11.72 -8.66 5.04
C GLY A 56 11.65 -7.20 5.46
N HIS A 57 11.34 -6.29 4.54
CA HIS A 57 11.17 -4.87 4.86
C HIS A 57 9.90 -4.62 5.71
N GLN A 58 8.78 -5.27 5.40
CA GLN A 58 7.53 -5.18 6.18
C GLN A 58 7.76 -5.53 7.65
N THR A 59 8.46 -6.64 7.92
CA THR A 59 8.79 -7.06 9.29
C THR A 59 9.78 -6.09 9.96
N GLN A 60 10.81 -5.63 9.27
CA GLN A 60 11.83 -4.79 9.88
C GLN A 60 11.34 -3.37 10.18
N LEU A 61 10.54 -2.80 9.29
CA LEU A 61 10.13 -1.40 9.35
C LEU A 61 8.77 -1.24 10.03
N GLY A 62 7.76 -2.00 9.60
CA GLY A 62 6.38 -1.89 10.08
C GLY A 62 6.11 -2.70 11.35
N ASN A 63 6.28 -4.02 11.26
CA ASN A 63 5.77 -4.96 12.26
C ASN A 63 6.86 -5.90 12.85
N PRO A 64 7.85 -5.39 13.59
CA PRO A 64 8.89 -6.23 14.18
C PRO A 64 8.41 -7.08 15.36
N GLU A 65 7.31 -6.69 15.99
CA GLU A 65 6.70 -7.43 17.10
C GLU A 65 5.69 -8.49 16.64
N PHE A 66 5.50 -8.65 15.32
CA PHE A 66 4.58 -9.63 14.72
C PHE A 66 3.15 -9.56 15.26
N TYR A 67 2.62 -8.34 15.43
CA TYR A 67 1.21 -8.15 15.75
C TYR A 67 0.33 -8.85 14.72
N GLY A 68 -0.68 -9.59 15.19
CA GLY A 68 -1.65 -10.26 14.32
C GLY A 68 -2.67 -9.30 13.70
N ASP A 69 -2.84 -8.11 14.29
CA ASP A 69 -3.68 -7.04 13.78
C ASP A 69 -2.79 -6.00 13.06
N PRO A 70 -2.95 -5.81 11.73
CA PRO A 70 -2.13 -4.88 10.96
C PRO A 70 -2.34 -3.42 11.37
N GLU A 71 -3.51 -3.05 11.90
CA GLU A 71 -3.78 -1.69 12.34
C GLU A 71 -3.11 -1.41 13.69
N VAL A 72 -2.99 -2.43 14.55
CA VAL A 72 -2.14 -2.35 15.75
C VAL A 72 -0.67 -2.16 15.37
N ALA A 73 -0.17 -2.93 14.38
CA ALA A 73 1.20 -2.78 13.87
C ALA A 73 1.45 -1.39 13.30
N LEU A 74 0.51 -0.86 12.51
CA LEU A 74 0.58 0.48 11.96
C LEU A 74 0.71 1.53 13.06
N ILE A 75 -0.18 1.48 14.06
CA ILE A 75 -0.17 2.46 15.15
C ILE A 75 1.14 2.37 15.94
N ASP A 76 1.64 1.18 16.22
CA ASP A 76 2.95 1.00 16.85
C ASP A 76 4.09 1.58 16.00
N CYS A 77 4.15 1.29 14.69
CA CYS A 77 5.14 1.85 13.77
C CYS A 77 5.15 3.39 13.81
N LEU A 78 3.97 4.01 13.77
CA LEU A 78 3.83 5.46 13.80
C LEU A 78 4.25 6.08 15.13
N HIS A 79 3.96 5.41 16.26
CA HIS A 79 4.46 5.83 17.58
C HIS A 79 5.97 5.70 17.71
N ARG A 80 6.56 4.57 17.27
CA ARG A 80 8.01 4.35 17.28
C ARG A 80 8.75 5.40 16.45
N GLY A 81 8.15 5.83 15.34
CA GLY A 81 8.68 6.89 14.49
C GLY A 81 8.45 8.33 14.99
N ASN A 82 7.71 8.54 16.09
CA ASN A 82 7.20 9.85 16.51
C ASN A 82 6.44 10.60 15.40
N LEU A 83 5.68 9.87 14.58
CA LEU A 83 4.99 10.39 13.39
C LEU A 83 3.55 10.83 13.68
N MET A 84 3.13 10.73 14.94
CA MET A 84 1.80 11.11 15.42
C MET A 84 1.85 11.57 16.87
N PRO A 85 0.81 12.27 17.36
CA PRO A 85 0.71 12.64 18.78
C PRO A 85 0.79 11.42 19.70
N LYS A 86 1.46 11.55 20.85
CA LYS A 86 1.66 10.45 21.82
C LYS A 86 0.36 9.93 22.42
N ASP A 87 -0.70 10.73 22.44
CA ASP A 87 -2.03 10.36 22.93
C ASP A 87 -2.94 9.84 21.79
N TYR A 88 -2.40 9.65 20.59
CA TYR A 88 -3.11 9.04 19.48
C TYR A 88 -3.23 7.53 19.70
N THR A 89 -4.42 6.97 19.51
CA THR A 89 -4.71 5.56 19.82
C THR A 89 -5.37 4.87 18.63
N ILE A 90 -5.36 3.54 18.64
CA ILE A 90 -6.07 2.75 17.63
C ILE A 90 -7.57 3.08 17.56
N ASN A 91 -8.22 3.40 18.68
CA ASN A 91 -9.61 3.82 18.69
C ASN A 91 -9.82 5.15 17.95
N LYS A 92 -8.89 6.12 18.11
CA LYS A 92 -8.94 7.38 17.33
C LYS A 92 -8.73 7.12 15.84
N TYR A 93 -7.82 6.21 15.50
CA TYR A 93 -7.60 5.78 14.13
C TYR A 93 -8.86 5.17 13.51
N TRP A 94 -9.48 4.18 14.17
CA TRP A 94 -10.70 3.55 13.67
C TRP A 94 -11.84 4.54 13.47
N LEU A 95 -12.05 5.47 14.41
CA LEU A 95 -13.07 6.52 14.27
C LEU A 95 -12.80 7.40 13.04
N GLN A 96 -11.54 7.81 12.82
CA GLN A 96 -11.17 8.60 11.63
C GLN A 96 -11.29 7.78 10.34
N PHE A 97 -10.90 6.51 10.37
CA PHE A 97 -10.94 5.60 9.24
C PHE A 97 -12.38 5.24 8.83
N GLU A 98 -13.26 4.97 9.79
CA GLU A 98 -14.69 4.74 9.55
C GLU A 98 -15.35 5.99 8.97
N ALA A 99 -15.04 7.16 9.52
CA ALA A 99 -15.52 8.43 8.98
C ALA A 99 -15.01 8.64 7.54
N TYR A 100 -13.75 8.31 7.26
CA TYR A 100 -13.17 8.35 5.91
C TYR A 100 -13.96 7.44 4.96
N MET A 101 -14.12 6.16 5.29
CA MET A 101 -14.83 5.18 4.47
C MET A 101 -16.28 5.58 4.18
N ASN A 102 -16.95 6.21 5.15
CA ASN A 102 -18.33 6.68 5.02
C ASN A 102 -18.46 8.04 4.31
N GLY A 103 -17.43 8.89 4.41
CA GLY A 103 -17.43 10.27 3.92
C GLY A 103 -16.88 10.44 2.51
N THR A 104 -16.01 9.55 2.04
CA THR A 104 -15.44 9.66 0.69
C THR A 104 -16.41 9.22 -0.40
N LYS A 105 -16.85 10.18 -1.22
CA LYS A 105 -17.06 9.91 -2.65
C LYS A 105 -15.68 9.67 -3.25
N ALA A 106 -15.48 8.52 -3.90
CA ALA A 106 -14.19 8.06 -4.44
C ALA A 106 -13.33 9.20 -5.01
N GLY A 107 -12.11 9.40 -4.49
CA GLY A 107 -11.15 10.29 -5.16
C GLY A 107 -9.94 10.80 -4.37
N SER A 108 -10.04 11.05 -3.06
CA SER A 108 -8.90 11.59 -2.29
C SER A 108 -9.15 11.57 -0.79
N VAL A 109 -8.13 11.27 0.01
CA VAL A 109 -8.09 11.57 1.45
C VAL A 109 -7.73 13.06 1.59
N PRO A 110 -8.58 13.92 2.19
CA PRO A 110 -8.18 15.28 2.55
C PRO A 110 -6.98 15.26 3.51
N ASP A 111 -6.00 16.14 3.26
CA ASP A 111 -4.75 16.19 4.03
C ASP A 111 -4.94 16.43 5.55
N ASP A 112 -6.13 16.88 5.97
CA ASP A 112 -6.47 17.24 7.35
C ASP A 112 -7.34 16.21 8.09
N TRP A 113 -7.74 15.11 7.44
CA TRP A 113 -8.64 14.12 8.05
C TRP A 113 -7.96 13.28 9.14
N PHE A 114 -6.69 12.96 8.91
CA PHE A 114 -5.84 12.30 9.88
C PHE A 114 -4.99 13.33 10.61
N SER A 115 -4.69 13.08 11.88
CA SER A 115 -3.87 13.98 12.69
C SER A 115 -2.37 13.90 12.38
N PHE A 116 -2.01 13.45 11.19
CA PHE A 116 -0.66 13.14 10.77
C PHE A 116 -0.47 13.33 9.25
N ASP A 117 0.75 13.64 8.83
CA ASP A 117 1.07 14.01 7.44
C ASP A 117 1.24 12.78 6.54
N LEU A 118 0.27 12.54 5.66
CA LEU A 118 0.30 11.44 4.70
C LEU A 118 1.35 11.62 3.59
N ASN A 119 2.00 12.78 3.49
CA ASN A 119 3.09 13.03 2.55
C ASN A 119 4.49 12.80 3.16
N ASP A 120 4.57 12.56 4.46
CA ASP A 120 5.83 12.21 5.12
C ASP A 120 6.32 10.81 4.67
N SER A 121 7.60 10.72 4.31
CA SER A 121 8.16 9.47 3.79
C SER A 121 8.20 8.32 4.81
N ALA A 122 8.37 8.62 6.09
CA ALA A 122 8.36 7.64 7.16
C ALA A 122 6.93 7.21 7.49
N MET A 123 5.96 8.13 7.43
CA MET A 123 4.52 7.80 7.46
C MET A 123 4.16 6.80 6.37
N LEU A 124 4.52 7.11 5.12
CA LEU A 124 4.27 6.24 3.97
C LEU A 124 4.95 4.88 4.12
N THR A 125 6.10 4.81 4.78
CA THR A 125 6.79 3.54 5.05
C THR A 125 5.99 2.66 6.00
N CYS A 126 5.47 3.21 7.11
CA CYS A 126 4.61 2.47 8.04
C CYS A 126 3.32 2.01 7.34
N LEU A 127 2.65 2.93 6.62
CA LEU A 127 1.43 2.60 5.87
C LEU A 127 1.66 1.47 4.86
N ALA A 128 2.79 1.48 4.16
CA ALA A 128 3.13 0.47 3.16
C ALA A 128 3.48 -0.88 3.82
N SER A 129 4.24 -0.81 4.91
CA SER A 129 4.70 -2.00 5.64
C SER A 129 3.55 -2.78 6.26
N ASP A 130 2.56 -2.05 6.76
CA ASP A 130 1.39 -2.60 7.45
C ASP A 130 0.14 -2.65 6.55
N LYS A 131 0.33 -2.49 5.23
CA LYS A 131 -0.69 -2.68 4.18
C LYS A 131 -1.95 -1.84 4.40
N SER A 132 -1.78 -0.60 4.83
CA SER A 132 -2.87 0.31 5.11
C SER A 132 -3.69 0.61 3.85
N PRO A 133 -5.03 0.51 3.90
CA PRO A 133 -5.91 0.87 2.78
C PRO A 133 -5.84 2.36 2.40
N LEU A 134 -5.28 3.22 3.25
CA LEU A 134 -5.07 4.64 2.96
C LEU A 134 -4.13 4.89 1.78
N LEU A 135 -3.30 3.91 1.40
CA LEU A 135 -2.45 4.02 0.22
C LEU A 135 -3.20 3.80 -1.09
N GLN A 136 -4.42 3.26 -1.07
CA GLN A 136 -5.15 2.91 -2.28
C GLN A 136 -5.43 4.12 -3.18
N THR A 137 -5.73 5.29 -2.59
CA THR A 137 -5.94 6.53 -3.35
C THR A 137 -4.67 7.08 -4.00
N ARG A 138 -3.49 6.59 -3.59
CA ARG A 138 -2.19 6.97 -4.14
C ARG A 138 -1.73 6.03 -5.26
N LEU A 139 -2.50 4.98 -5.55
CA LEU A 139 -2.14 4.03 -6.60
C LEU A 139 -2.59 4.55 -7.96
N GLU A 140 -1.62 4.75 -8.85
CA GLU A 140 -1.88 4.93 -10.27
C GLU A 140 -2.23 3.59 -10.91
N ALA A 141 -3.35 3.53 -11.63
CA ALA A 141 -3.74 2.35 -12.40
C ALA A 141 -2.78 2.16 -13.58
N TRP A 142 -2.09 1.03 -13.59
CA TRP A 142 -1.15 0.66 -14.64
C TRP A 142 -1.90 0.17 -15.89
N LYS A 143 -1.57 0.77 -17.04
CA LYS A 143 -2.00 0.28 -18.36
C LYS A 143 -0.91 -0.62 -18.95
N PRO A 144 -1.09 -1.95 -18.94
CA PRO A 144 -0.04 -2.89 -19.32
C PRO A 144 0.40 -2.78 -20.77
N PHE A 145 -0.41 -2.20 -21.66
CA PHE A 145 -0.14 -2.11 -23.09
C PHE A 145 -0.04 -0.65 -23.64
N GLY A 146 -0.07 0.35 -22.76
CA GLY A 146 -0.06 1.78 -23.13
C GLY A 146 -1.42 2.46 -23.02
#